data_AF-A0A9D7MQ81-F1
#
_entry.id   AF-A0A9D7MQ81-F1
#
_cell.length_a   1.000
_cell.length_b   1.000
_cell.length_c   1.000
_cell.angle_alpha   90.00
_cell.angle_beta   90.00
_cell.angle_gamma   90.00
#
_symmetry.space_group_name_H-M   'P 1'
#
loop_
_entity.id
_entity.type
_entity.pdbx_description
1 polymer ?
#
loop_
_entity_poly.entity_id
_entity_poly.type
_entity_poly.pdbx_seq_one_letter_code
_entity_poly.pdbx_strand_id
1 'polypeptide(L)'
;MKDLSRFTYALFILLCISSANVFSSQIPGENKMPVNTSDNDPKRIIAGPVRSQNDKTEITDEQKQKFLDENGVPLFESARGSQTDSIDGDSFQEHGYTGAYAGDYFGYSVASAGDVNGDGFDDIVVGAPFSDNLGTDRGYAYLYAGGVNMDYNPDVVMIGQSANEKFGYSVASAGDVNNDGYDDVIVGAIGAGSIIGKAYIHFGGGINEQHTRCNINSRSRW
;
A
#
# COMPACT_ATOMS: atom_id res chain seq x y z
N MET A 1 47.56 21.81 -37.44
CA MET A 1 47.07 20.48 -37.00
C MET A 1 47.84 20.07 -35.75
N LYS A 2 47.23 20.26 -34.58
CA LYS A 2 47.37 19.51 -33.32
C LYS A 2 46.68 20.34 -32.25
N ASP A 3 45.38 20.08 -32.08
CA ASP A 3 44.57 20.65 -31.01
C ASP A 3 44.99 20.06 -29.67
N LEU A 4 45.33 20.94 -28.74
CA LEU A 4 45.58 20.64 -27.35
C LEU A 4 44.48 21.31 -26.54
N SER A 5 43.38 20.59 -26.33
CA SER A 5 42.22 21.05 -25.56
C SER A 5 41.76 19.94 -24.62
N ARG A 6 42.43 19.85 -23.46
CA ARG A 6 41.95 19.13 -22.26
C ARG A 6 42.48 19.87 -21.03
N PHE A 7 41.65 19.88 -19.98
CA PHE A 7 41.86 20.41 -18.63
C PHE A 7 41.52 21.89 -18.39
N THR A 8 40.25 22.17 -18.10
CA THR A 8 39.85 22.73 -16.79
C THR A 8 38.37 22.39 -16.59
N TYR A 9 38.09 21.29 -15.87
CA TYR A 9 36.73 20.96 -15.41
C TYR A 9 36.38 21.92 -14.27
N ALA A 10 35.29 22.67 -14.44
CA ALA A 10 34.72 23.54 -13.42
C ALA A 10 34.16 22.68 -12.27
N LEU A 11 34.81 22.76 -11.11
CA LEU A 11 34.36 22.24 -9.84
C LEU A 11 33.32 23.21 -9.26
N PHE A 12 32.03 22.99 -9.55
CA PHE A 12 30.92 23.62 -8.82
C PHE A 12 30.30 22.56 -7.90
N ILE A 13 30.86 22.42 -6.70
CA ILE A 13 30.22 21.70 -5.61
C ILE A 13 29.31 22.67 -4.88
N LEU A 14 28.03 22.34 -4.91
CA LEU A 14 26.91 22.92 -4.19
C LEU A 14 27.10 22.67 -2.68
N LEU A 15 27.25 23.73 -1.88
CA LEU A 15 27.19 23.66 -0.42
C LEU A 15 25.96 24.45 0.06
N CYS A 16 24.79 23.82 -0.01
CA CYS A 16 23.61 24.23 0.75
C CYS A 16 23.29 23.11 1.74
N ILE A 17 23.86 23.18 2.93
CA ILE A 17 23.32 22.47 4.09
C ILE A 17 22.64 23.51 4.94
N SER A 18 21.31 23.37 4.99
CA SER A 18 20.38 24.14 5.80
C SER A 18 20.70 23.99 7.28
N SER A 19 20.63 25.13 7.97
CA SER A 19 20.61 25.24 9.42
C SER A 19 19.42 24.49 10.01
N ALA A 20 19.65 23.32 10.59
CA ALA A 20 18.74 22.72 11.56
C ALA A 20 18.88 23.48 12.89
N ASN A 21 18.06 24.53 13.06
CA ASN A 21 17.78 25.06 14.38
C ASN A 21 16.96 24.00 15.15
N VAL A 22 17.53 23.55 16.25
CA VAL A 22 16.90 22.69 17.25
C VAL A 22 15.68 23.44 17.81
N PHE A 23 14.48 23.04 17.41
CA PHE A 23 13.26 23.47 18.06
C PHE A 23 13.07 22.62 19.31
N SER A 24 13.45 23.19 20.46
CA SER A 24 13.04 22.71 21.77
C SER A 24 11.57 23.05 21.95
N SER A 25 10.67 22.07 21.76
CA SER A 25 9.29 22.20 22.23
C SER A 25 9.25 21.88 23.71
N GLN A 26 9.11 22.91 24.54
CA GLN A 26 8.76 22.77 25.94
C GLN A 26 7.46 21.99 26.08
N ILE A 27 7.46 20.93 26.88
CA ILE A 27 6.24 20.28 27.39
C ILE A 27 5.62 21.23 28.43
N PRO A 28 4.39 21.73 28.24
CA PRO A 28 3.71 22.49 29.27
C PRO A 28 3.09 21.55 30.32
N GLY A 29 3.60 21.64 31.55
CA GLY A 29 2.87 21.49 32.83
C GLY A 29 2.02 20.24 33.05
N GLU A 30 2.55 19.28 33.83
CA GLU A 30 1.73 18.39 34.64
C GLU A 30 0.91 19.22 35.66
N ASN A 31 -0.40 19.32 35.46
CA ASN A 31 -1.32 19.69 36.54
C ASN A 31 -1.46 18.49 37.49
N LYS A 32 -0.58 18.43 38.51
CA LYS A 32 -0.79 17.58 39.68
C LYS A 32 -2.01 18.08 40.44
N MET A 33 -3.12 17.35 40.39
CA MET A 33 -4.20 17.55 41.34
C MET A 33 -3.73 17.11 42.75
N PRO A 34 -3.94 17.91 43.81
CA PRO A 34 -3.60 17.51 45.16
C PRO A 34 -4.57 16.42 45.63
N VAL A 35 -4.02 15.26 46.01
CA VAL A 35 -4.75 14.22 46.74
C VAL A 35 -4.98 14.74 48.16
N ASN A 36 -6.21 15.17 48.45
CA ASN A 36 -6.62 15.52 49.80
C ASN A 36 -7.03 14.22 50.54
N THR A 37 -6.07 13.56 51.17
CA THR A 37 -6.31 12.40 52.04
C THR A 37 -6.53 12.90 53.46
N SER A 38 -7.77 13.30 53.74
CA SER A 38 -8.21 13.63 55.09
C SER A 38 -9.72 13.46 55.19
N ASP A 39 -10.18 12.21 55.13
CA ASP A 39 -11.48 11.82 55.71
C ASP A 39 -11.34 10.42 56.31
N ASN A 40 -10.58 10.36 57.41
CA ASN A 40 -10.68 9.28 58.38
C ASN A 40 -11.72 9.71 59.42
N ASP A 41 -12.99 9.37 59.21
CA ASP A 41 -13.94 9.34 60.32
C ASP A 41 -14.81 8.07 60.27
N PRO A 42 -14.60 7.10 61.17
CA PRO A 42 -15.37 5.87 61.21
C PRO A 42 -16.53 6.04 62.18
N LYS A 43 -17.76 6.22 61.66
CA LYS A 43 -19.01 5.79 62.34
C LYS A 43 -20.25 5.99 61.45
N ARG A 44 -21.15 5.00 61.55
CA ARG A 44 -22.56 4.94 61.10
C ARG A 44 -22.75 4.63 59.59
N ILE A 45 -23.42 3.57 59.13
CA ILE A 45 -24.44 2.66 59.67
C ILE A 45 -24.30 1.29 59.01
N ILE A 46 -24.56 0.22 59.77
CA ILE A 46 -24.62 -1.17 59.32
C ILE A 46 -25.88 -1.44 58.47
N ALA A 47 -25.63 -2.03 57.28
CA ALA A 47 -26.44 -2.93 56.44
C ALA A 47 -27.98 -2.89 56.49
N GLY A 48 -28.58 -2.41 55.39
CA GLY A 48 -29.79 -3.00 54.80
C GLY A 48 -29.42 -3.90 53.61
N PRO A 49 -30.29 -4.82 53.14
CA PRO A 49 -29.92 -5.76 52.09
C PRO A 49 -29.67 -5.01 50.78
N VAL A 50 -28.44 -5.09 50.26
CA VAL A 50 -28.19 -4.64 48.89
C VAL A 50 -28.87 -5.65 47.97
N ARG A 51 -29.98 -5.22 47.39
CA ARG A 51 -30.72 -5.90 46.32
C ARG A 51 -29.71 -6.18 45.19
N SER A 52 -29.64 -7.43 44.75
CA SER A 52 -28.96 -7.78 43.50
C SER A 52 -29.54 -6.91 42.37
N GLN A 53 -28.73 -6.00 41.83
CA GLN A 53 -29.09 -5.24 40.66
C GLN A 53 -28.49 -5.93 39.43
N ASN A 54 -29.27 -6.86 38.88
CA ASN A 54 -29.33 -6.99 37.43
C ASN A 54 -29.96 -5.70 36.88
N ASP A 55 -29.22 -4.59 36.82
CA ASP A 55 -29.74 -3.36 36.21
C ASP A 55 -29.46 -3.39 34.71
N LYS A 56 -30.21 -4.25 34.01
CA LYS A 56 -30.55 -3.96 32.62
C LYS A 56 -31.64 -2.90 32.70
N THR A 57 -31.27 -1.64 32.51
CA THR A 57 -32.25 -0.58 32.29
C THR A 57 -32.90 -0.81 30.92
N GLU A 58 -33.91 -1.67 30.86
CA GLU A 58 -34.77 -1.79 29.69
C GLU A 58 -35.49 -0.45 29.49
N ILE A 59 -35.35 0.11 28.30
CA ILE A 59 -36.04 1.32 27.88
C ILE A 59 -37.55 1.05 28.00
N THR A 60 -38.27 1.92 28.72
CA THR A 60 -39.73 1.78 28.89
C THR A 60 -40.46 1.93 27.56
N ASP A 61 -41.63 1.31 27.41
CA ASP A 61 -42.39 1.37 26.15
C ASP A 61 -42.81 2.81 25.77
N GLU A 62 -42.96 3.69 26.77
CA GLU A 62 -43.17 5.13 26.58
C GLU A 62 -41.95 5.83 25.98
N GLN A 63 -40.74 5.42 26.38
CA GLN A 63 -39.50 5.93 25.79
C GLN A 63 -39.28 5.38 24.37
N LYS A 64 -39.74 4.16 24.07
CA LYS A 64 -39.71 3.58 22.70
C LYS A 64 -40.65 4.32 21.74
N GLN A 65 -41.81 4.76 22.23
CA GLN A 65 -42.78 5.55 21.44
C GLN A 65 -42.25 6.92 21.02
N LYS A 66 -41.18 7.42 21.66
CA LYS A 66 -40.53 8.70 21.31
C LYS A 66 -39.58 8.59 20.09
N PHE A 67 -39.27 7.37 19.65
CA PHE A 67 -38.35 7.11 18.53
C PHE A 67 -39.04 6.33 17.42
N LEU A 68 -40.28 6.71 17.09
CA LEU A 68 -41.02 6.19 15.94
C LEU A 68 -40.95 7.20 14.78
N ASP A 69 -41.01 6.73 13.53
CA ASP A 69 -41.21 7.58 12.36
C ASP A 69 -42.66 8.09 12.25
N GLU A 70 -42.95 8.87 11.21
CA GLU A 70 -44.29 9.42 10.94
C GLU A 70 -45.38 8.36 10.72
N ASN A 71 -44.98 7.11 10.49
CA ASN A 71 -45.85 5.96 10.28
C ASN A 71 -45.91 5.02 11.50
N GLY A 72 -45.29 5.41 12.63
CA GLY A 72 -45.30 4.65 13.87
C GLY A 72 -44.32 3.47 13.90
N VAL A 73 -43.34 3.42 12.98
CA VAL A 73 -42.31 2.38 12.94
C VAL A 73 -41.13 2.79 13.80
N PRO A 74 -40.57 1.91 14.65
CA PRO A 74 -39.38 2.24 15.42
C PRO A 74 -38.21 2.59 14.51
N LEU A 75 -37.62 3.77 14.72
CA LEU A 75 -36.48 4.30 13.97
C LEU A 75 -35.24 3.38 14.06
N PHE A 76 -35.20 2.47 15.03
CA PHE A 76 -34.14 1.47 15.20
C PHE A 76 -34.43 0.13 14.50
N GLU A 77 -35.64 -0.08 13.98
CA GLU A 77 -36.06 -1.34 13.35
C GLU A 77 -36.12 -1.22 11.82
N SER A 78 -36.34 -0.02 11.27
CA SER A 78 -36.20 0.23 9.83
C SER A 78 -34.75 0.18 9.33
N ALA A 79 -33.77 0.19 10.25
CA ALA A 79 -32.36 -0.05 9.97
C ALA A 79 -31.97 -1.55 9.90
N ARG A 80 -32.92 -2.48 9.99
CA ARG A 80 -32.65 -3.92 9.74
C ARG A 80 -32.71 -4.32 8.27
N GLY A 81 -32.50 -3.36 7.37
CA GLY A 81 -32.08 -3.60 6.00
C GLY A 81 -30.76 -2.88 5.76
N SER A 82 -29.65 -3.62 5.89
CA SER A 82 -28.30 -3.17 5.54
C SER A 82 -27.75 -1.98 6.35
N GLN A 83 -27.08 -2.29 7.46
CA GLN A 83 -25.71 -1.86 7.74
C GLN A 83 -25.37 -2.28 9.17
N THR A 84 -24.52 -3.29 9.28
CA THR A 84 -23.53 -3.28 10.35
C THR A 84 -22.69 -2.03 10.11
N ASP A 85 -23.10 -0.91 10.68
CA ASP A 85 -22.19 0.19 11.02
C ASP A 85 -21.32 -0.33 12.17
N SER A 86 -20.49 -1.31 11.82
CA SER A 86 -19.50 -1.88 12.68
C SER A 86 -18.36 -0.89 12.69
N ILE A 87 -18.18 -0.22 13.83
CA ILE A 87 -16.93 0.46 14.22
C ILE A 87 -15.74 -0.54 14.20
N ASP A 88 -16.02 -1.83 13.97
CA ASP A 88 -15.08 -2.95 13.84
C ASP A 88 -15.02 -3.53 12.41
N GLY A 89 -15.68 -2.93 11.41
CA GLY A 89 -15.88 -3.52 10.07
C GLY A 89 -15.64 -2.57 8.89
N ASP A 90 -14.76 -1.58 9.09
CA ASP A 90 -13.88 -1.09 8.05
C ASP A 90 -12.91 -2.25 7.74
N SER A 91 -13.38 -3.22 6.96
CA SER A 91 -12.72 -4.51 6.82
C SER A 91 -11.35 -4.36 6.17
N PHE A 92 -10.30 -4.28 6.98
CA PHE A 92 -8.93 -4.57 6.54
C PHE A 92 -8.89 -6.05 6.15
N GLN A 93 -9.20 -6.34 4.89
CA GLN A 93 -9.01 -7.66 4.31
C GLN A 93 -7.52 -7.79 4.00
N GLU A 94 -6.83 -8.68 4.72
CA GLU A 94 -5.44 -8.99 4.44
C GLU A 94 -5.35 -9.83 3.16
N HIS A 95 -4.69 -9.32 2.13
CA HIS A 95 -4.34 -10.07 0.94
C HIS A 95 -2.83 -10.35 0.96
N GLY A 96 -2.46 -11.54 1.43
CA GLY A 96 -1.06 -11.97 1.55
C GLY A 96 -0.58 -12.70 0.31
N TYR A 97 0.54 -12.25 -0.27
CA TYR A 97 1.21 -12.91 -1.38
C TYR A 97 2.46 -13.66 -0.88
N THR A 98 2.68 -14.86 -1.40
CA THR A 98 3.85 -15.69 -1.03
C THR A 98 4.74 -15.97 -2.23
N GLY A 99 6.05 -15.84 -2.03
CA GLY A 99 7.04 -16.21 -3.04
C GLY A 99 7.03 -17.69 -3.35
N ALA A 100 7.52 -18.03 -4.55
CA ALA A 100 7.49 -19.40 -5.06
C ALA A 100 8.46 -20.35 -4.31
N TYR A 101 9.65 -19.88 -3.91
CA TYR A 101 10.68 -20.72 -3.28
C TYR A 101 11.38 -20.04 -2.11
N ALA A 102 11.89 -20.88 -1.19
CA ALA A 102 12.65 -20.43 -0.04
C ALA A 102 13.99 -19.84 -0.48
N GLY A 103 14.33 -18.67 0.06
CA GLY A 103 15.57 -17.98 -0.30
C GLY A 103 15.44 -17.03 -1.49
N ASP A 104 14.26 -16.89 -2.11
CA ASP A 104 14.03 -15.93 -3.20
C ASP A 104 13.92 -14.48 -2.67
N TYR A 105 13.63 -14.31 -1.38
CA TYR A 105 13.30 -13.04 -0.72
C TYR A 105 12.20 -12.29 -1.47
N PHE A 106 11.13 -13.00 -1.84
CA PHE A 106 9.91 -12.36 -2.30
C PHE A 106 9.42 -11.33 -1.28
N GLY A 107 9.07 -10.13 -1.74
CA GLY A 107 8.75 -9.00 -0.87
C GLY A 107 9.96 -8.15 -0.48
N TYR A 108 11.15 -8.39 -1.05
CA TYR A 108 12.33 -7.57 -0.79
C TYR A 108 12.12 -6.10 -1.19
N SER A 109 11.41 -5.88 -2.29
CA SER A 109 10.94 -4.57 -2.72
C SER A 109 9.47 -4.68 -3.16
N VAL A 110 8.64 -3.70 -2.81
CA VAL A 110 7.21 -3.66 -3.12
C VAL A 110 6.83 -2.23 -3.48
N ALA A 111 6.02 -2.06 -4.53
CA ALA A 111 5.46 -0.77 -4.92
C ALA A 111 4.09 -0.95 -5.58
N SER A 112 3.28 0.12 -5.58
CA SER A 112 2.22 0.26 -6.58
C SER A 112 2.88 0.33 -7.97
N ALA A 113 2.27 -0.33 -8.94
CA ALA A 113 2.67 -0.34 -10.33
C ALA A 113 1.88 0.68 -11.19
N GLY A 114 0.80 1.27 -10.65
CA GLY A 114 -0.17 2.03 -11.44
C GLY A 114 -1.16 1.09 -12.15
N ASP A 115 -2.00 1.60 -13.03
CA ASP A 115 -2.94 0.80 -13.82
C ASP A 115 -2.24 0.27 -15.09
N VAL A 116 -1.53 -0.85 -14.96
CA VAL A 116 -0.68 -1.43 -16.01
C VAL A 116 -1.52 -2.16 -17.06
N ASN A 117 -2.70 -2.66 -16.68
CA ASN A 117 -3.58 -3.42 -17.56
C ASN A 117 -4.75 -2.58 -18.15
N GLY A 118 -4.96 -1.35 -17.65
CA GLY A 118 -5.96 -0.39 -18.09
C GLY A 118 -7.39 -0.70 -17.64
N ASP A 119 -7.57 -1.40 -16.51
CA ASP A 119 -8.88 -1.79 -16.00
C ASP A 119 -9.49 -0.79 -14.99
N GLY A 120 -8.75 0.28 -14.67
CA GLY A 120 -9.12 1.32 -13.74
C GLY A 120 -8.74 1.05 -12.28
N PHE A 121 -7.98 -0.01 -12.01
CA PHE A 121 -7.44 -0.33 -10.69
C PHE A 121 -5.92 -0.29 -10.70
N ASP A 122 -5.32 0.24 -9.63
CA ASP A 122 -3.86 0.21 -9.46
C ASP A 122 -3.39 -1.24 -9.20
N ASP A 123 -2.31 -1.61 -9.89
CA ASP A 123 -1.63 -2.90 -9.79
C ASP A 123 -0.47 -2.86 -8.77
N ILE A 124 0.06 -4.04 -8.44
CA ILE A 124 1.15 -4.19 -7.45
C ILE A 124 2.33 -4.90 -8.10
N VAL A 125 3.54 -4.38 -7.87
CA VAL A 125 4.79 -5.07 -8.24
C VAL A 125 5.60 -5.46 -7.01
N VAL A 126 6.09 -6.71 -7.00
CA VAL A 126 6.89 -7.29 -5.91
C VAL A 126 8.18 -7.88 -6.44
N GLY A 127 9.32 -7.47 -5.89
CA GLY A 127 10.64 -7.97 -6.23
C GLY A 127 11.07 -9.19 -5.38
N ALA A 128 11.81 -10.10 -6.01
CA ALA A 128 12.47 -11.26 -5.41
C ALA A 128 13.89 -11.41 -5.99
N PRO A 129 14.86 -10.58 -5.57
CA PRO A 129 16.17 -10.44 -6.20
C PRO A 129 17.05 -11.68 -6.12
N PHE A 130 16.78 -12.62 -5.21
CA PHE A 130 17.59 -13.82 -5.01
C PHE A 130 16.91 -15.07 -5.56
N SER A 131 15.90 -14.92 -6.42
CA SER A 131 15.27 -16.08 -7.04
C SER A 131 16.22 -16.80 -8.00
N ASP A 132 16.38 -18.10 -7.75
CA ASP A 132 17.34 -18.99 -8.39
C ASP A 132 16.75 -19.86 -9.51
N ASN A 133 15.43 -19.76 -9.74
CA ASN A 133 14.65 -20.67 -10.60
C ASN A 133 15.25 -20.94 -11.99
N LEU A 134 15.86 -19.92 -12.59
CA LEU A 134 16.50 -20.04 -13.91
C LEU A 134 18.01 -19.72 -13.89
N GLY A 135 18.60 -19.57 -12.70
CA GLY A 135 20.02 -19.31 -12.50
C GLY A 135 20.28 -18.56 -11.20
N THR A 136 21.47 -18.75 -10.63
CA THR A 136 21.88 -18.17 -9.33
C THR A 136 21.66 -16.66 -9.29
N ASP A 137 20.95 -16.17 -8.29
CA ASP A 137 20.62 -14.76 -8.03
C ASP A 137 20.20 -14.02 -9.30
N ARG A 138 19.48 -14.70 -10.20
CA ARG A 138 19.01 -14.08 -11.45
C ARG A 138 17.97 -13.01 -11.12
N GLY A 139 17.12 -13.29 -10.15
CA GLY A 139 16.14 -12.36 -9.62
C GLY A 139 14.91 -12.20 -10.49
N TYR A 140 13.77 -11.99 -9.83
CA TYR A 140 12.43 -11.97 -10.41
C TYR A 140 11.69 -10.72 -9.90
N ALA A 141 10.71 -10.25 -10.68
CA ALA A 141 9.67 -9.34 -10.22
C ALA A 141 8.30 -9.86 -10.65
N TYR A 142 7.31 -9.74 -9.78
CA TYR A 142 5.97 -10.28 -9.95
C TYR A 142 4.99 -9.11 -10.00
N LEU A 143 4.16 -9.05 -11.02
CA LEU A 143 3.05 -8.11 -11.14
C LEU A 143 1.76 -8.83 -10.76
N TYR A 144 0.96 -8.21 -9.90
CA TYR A 144 -0.37 -8.64 -9.52
C TYR A 144 -1.35 -7.55 -9.91
N ALA A 145 -2.30 -7.88 -10.76
CA ALA A 145 -3.33 -6.98 -11.21
C ALA A 145 -4.29 -6.64 -10.06
N GLY A 146 -4.60 -5.36 -9.95
CA GLY A 146 -5.68 -4.85 -9.11
C GLY A 146 -7.04 -5.36 -9.57
N GLY A 147 -8.05 -5.08 -8.75
CA GLY A 147 -9.43 -5.33 -9.16
C GLY A 147 -10.37 -5.62 -7.99
N VAL A 148 -11.66 -5.68 -8.31
CA VAL A 148 -12.71 -6.01 -7.34
C VAL A 148 -12.49 -7.39 -6.71
N ASN A 149 -11.92 -8.32 -7.48
CA ASN A 149 -11.55 -9.66 -7.01
C ASN A 149 -10.08 -9.90 -7.37
N MET A 150 -9.16 -9.47 -6.51
CA MET A 150 -7.76 -9.85 -6.63
C MET A 150 -7.60 -11.34 -6.29
N ASP A 151 -6.73 -12.04 -7.03
CA ASP A 151 -6.31 -13.39 -6.70
C ASP A 151 -4.83 -13.41 -6.24
N TYR A 152 -4.33 -14.58 -5.85
CA TYR A 152 -2.97 -14.73 -5.32
C TYR A 152 -1.93 -15.10 -6.38
N ASN A 153 -2.33 -15.19 -7.64
CA ASN A 153 -1.44 -15.57 -8.74
C ASN A 153 -0.87 -14.32 -9.39
N PRO A 154 0.43 -14.29 -9.69
CA PRO A 154 0.99 -13.18 -10.46
C PRO A 154 0.49 -13.24 -11.90
N ASP A 155 -0.04 -12.14 -12.41
CA ASP A 155 -0.44 -11.99 -13.82
C ASP A 155 0.77 -11.96 -14.74
N VAL A 156 1.85 -11.32 -14.29
CA VAL A 156 3.12 -11.26 -15.03
C VAL A 156 4.29 -11.59 -14.13
N VAL A 157 5.18 -12.45 -14.61
CA VAL A 157 6.46 -12.75 -13.99
C VAL A 157 7.59 -12.22 -14.88
N MET A 158 8.25 -11.17 -14.42
CA MET A 158 9.42 -10.56 -15.06
C MET A 158 10.70 -11.21 -14.53
N ILE A 159 11.59 -11.61 -15.42
CA ILE A 159 12.75 -12.45 -15.08
C ILE A 159 14.04 -11.74 -15.50
N GLY A 160 15.03 -11.72 -14.61
CA GLY A 160 16.39 -11.25 -14.91
C GLY A 160 17.02 -11.99 -16.10
N GLN A 161 17.93 -11.34 -16.82
CA GLN A 161 18.47 -11.87 -18.06
C GLN A 161 19.63 -12.85 -17.82
N SER A 162 20.40 -12.65 -16.74
CA SER A 162 21.60 -13.44 -16.44
C SER A 162 21.72 -13.76 -14.94
N ALA A 163 22.59 -14.72 -14.61
CA ALA A 163 22.90 -15.02 -13.21
C ALA A 163 23.57 -13.83 -12.51
N ASN A 164 23.33 -13.70 -11.20
CA ASN A 164 23.82 -12.67 -10.30
C ASN A 164 23.36 -11.23 -10.63
N GLU A 165 22.36 -11.04 -11.49
CA GLU A 165 21.85 -9.71 -11.82
C GLU A 165 21.02 -9.10 -10.69
N LYS A 166 20.44 -9.94 -9.83
CA LYS A 166 19.55 -9.52 -8.73
C LYS A 166 18.41 -8.65 -9.24
N PHE A 167 17.78 -9.05 -10.34
CA PHE A 167 16.62 -8.37 -10.90
C PHE A 167 15.46 -8.37 -9.89
N GLY A 168 14.77 -7.24 -9.72
CA GLY A 168 13.77 -7.08 -8.65
C GLY A 168 14.36 -6.59 -7.33
N TYR A 169 15.61 -6.13 -7.32
CA TYR A 169 16.20 -5.51 -6.12
C TYR A 169 15.50 -4.20 -5.75
N SER A 170 15.01 -3.47 -6.75
CA SER A 170 14.13 -2.31 -6.59
C SER A 170 13.04 -2.36 -7.64
N VAL A 171 11.82 -1.99 -7.26
CA VAL A 171 10.67 -1.90 -8.16
C VAL A 171 9.92 -0.59 -7.91
N ALA A 172 9.31 -0.04 -8.95
CA ALA A 172 8.42 1.12 -8.87
C ALA A 172 7.50 1.19 -10.09
N SER A 173 6.36 1.87 -9.96
CA SER A 173 5.67 2.42 -11.13
C SER A 173 6.58 3.45 -11.82
N ALA A 174 6.60 3.43 -13.14
CA ALA A 174 7.20 4.44 -13.99
C ALA A 174 6.17 5.47 -14.49
N GLY A 175 4.87 5.21 -14.26
CA GLY A 175 3.76 5.86 -14.96
C GLY A 175 3.73 5.49 -16.44
N ASP A 176 2.78 6.04 -17.19
CA ASP A 176 2.76 5.91 -18.66
C ASP A 176 3.92 6.72 -19.30
N VAL A 177 5.07 6.08 -19.55
CA VAL A 177 6.26 6.75 -20.09
C VAL A 177 6.29 6.79 -21.61
N ASN A 178 5.43 6.01 -22.27
CA ASN A 178 5.37 5.91 -23.72
C ASN A 178 4.11 6.59 -24.33
N ASN A 179 3.21 7.09 -23.47
CA ASN A 179 1.93 7.73 -23.76
C ASN A 179 0.98 6.82 -24.56
N ASP A 180 0.87 5.55 -24.17
CA ASP A 180 -0.08 4.58 -24.75
C ASP A 180 -1.37 4.40 -23.96
N GLY A 181 -1.46 5.05 -22.80
CA GLY A 181 -2.64 5.04 -21.92
C GLY A 181 -2.59 3.98 -20.83
N TYR A 182 -1.48 3.26 -20.67
CA TYR A 182 -1.26 2.28 -19.62
C TYR A 182 -0.04 2.67 -18.78
N ASP A 183 -0.09 2.46 -17.46
CA ASP A 183 1.08 2.73 -16.63
C ASP A 183 2.17 1.67 -16.86
N ASP A 184 3.43 2.11 -16.83
CA ASP A 184 4.59 1.25 -17.00
C ASP A 184 5.28 0.94 -15.67
N VAL A 185 6.09 -0.12 -15.65
CA VAL A 185 6.84 -0.54 -14.46
C VAL A 185 8.34 -0.45 -14.71
N ILE A 186 9.10 0.00 -13.71
CA ILE A 186 10.57 -0.02 -13.75
C ILE A 186 11.14 -0.96 -12.69
N VAL A 187 12.10 -1.80 -13.10
CA VAL A 187 12.75 -2.80 -12.26
C VAL A 187 14.27 -2.66 -12.31
N GLY A 188 14.89 -2.60 -11.14
CA GLY A 188 16.34 -2.56 -10.97
C GLY A 188 16.97 -3.94 -10.87
N ALA A 189 18.12 -4.10 -11.52
CA ALA A 189 19.00 -5.25 -11.42
C ALA A 189 20.41 -4.76 -11.06
N ILE A 190 20.67 -4.65 -9.76
CA ILE A 190 21.89 -4.02 -9.23
C ILE A 190 23.17 -4.80 -9.58
N GLY A 191 23.08 -6.11 -9.75
CA GLY A 191 24.22 -6.96 -10.08
C GLY A 191 24.55 -7.04 -11.57
N ALA A 192 23.69 -6.50 -12.44
CA ALA A 192 23.85 -6.63 -13.88
C ALA A 192 25.13 -5.98 -14.42
N GLY A 193 25.74 -6.62 -15.43
CA GLY A 193 26.97 -6.13 -16.07
C GLY A 193 28.15 -6.03 -15.10
N SER A 194 28.34 -7.03 -14.23
CA SER A 194 29.39 -7.02 -13.18
C SER A 194 29.23 -5.86 -12.20
N ILE A 195 28.00 -5.65 -11.69
CA ILE A 195 27.67 -4.62 -10.70
C ILE A 195 27.80 -3.18 -11.26
N ILE A 196 27.75 -3.02 -12.59
CA ILE A 196 27.45 -1.71 -13.19
C ILE A 196 25.99 -1.32 -12.87
N GLY A 197 25.13 -2.34 -12.78
CA GLY A 197 23.70 -2.18 -12.58
C GLY A 197 22.96 -1.88 -13.88
N LYS A 198 21.70 -2.30 -13.95
CA LYS A 198 20.76 -1.94 -15.01
C LYS A 198 19.40 -1.64 -14.41
N ALA A 199 18.61 -0.84 -15.12
CA ALA A 199 17.19 -0.64 -14.87
C ALA A 199 16.44 -0.96 -16.15
N TYR A 200 15.29 -1.62 -16.00
CA TYR A 200 14.47 -2.12 -17.10
C TYR A 200 13.08 -1.52 -16.98
N ILE A 201 12.60 -0.89 -18.05
CA ILE A 201 11.20 -0.47 -18.15
C ILE A 201 10.43 -1.61 -18.84
N HIS A 202 9.29 -1.96 -18.25
CA HIS A 202 8.33 -2.93 -18.74
C HIS A 202 7.06 -2.15 -19.05
N PHE A 203 6.69 -2.11 -20.33
CA PHE A 203 5.50 -1.38 -20.75
C PHE A 203 4.22 -2.09 -20.32
N GLY A 204 3.25 -1.29 -19.89
CA GLY A 204 1.88 -1.74 -19.68
C GLY A 204 1.19 -2.07 -21.00
N GLY A 205 -0.07 -2.50 -20.88
CA GLY A 205 -0.90 -2.76 -22.04
C GLY A 205 -2.05 -3.72 -21.76
N GLY A 206 -3.21 -3.40 -22.33
CA GLY A 206 -4.37 -4.27 -22.26
C GLY A 206 -4.09 -5.63 -22.91
N ILE A 207 -4.61 -6.70 -22.29
CA ILE A 207 -4.49 -8.10 -22.75
C ILE A 207 -4.98 -8.36 -24.19
N ASN A 208 -5.59 -7.37 -24.85
CA ASN A 208 -6.14 -7.44 -26.19
C ASN A 208 -5.32 -6.69 -27.27
N GLU A 209 -4.27 -5.95 -26.92
CA GLU A 209 -3.56 -5.11 -27.90
C GLU A 209 -2.42 -5.81 -28.66
N GLN A 210 -2.00 -7.00 -28.23
CA GLN A 210 -0.97 -7.79 -28.91
C GLN A 210 -1.46 -8.49 -30.20
N HIS A 211 -2.70 -8.26 -30.67
CA HIS A 211 -3.19 -8.86 -31.92
C HIS A 211 -3.99 -7.94 -32.86
N THR A 212 -3.85 -6.61 -32.81
CA THR A 212 -4.49 -5.73 -33.82
C THR A 212 -3.58 -4.63 -34.38
N ARG A 213 -2.34 -4.99 -34.75
CA ARG A 213 -1.51 -4.14 -35.65
C ARG A 213 -1.12 -4.80 -36.97
N CYS A 214 -1.86 -5.82 -37.41
CA CYS A 214 -1.86 -6.22 -38.82
C CYS A 214 -3.07 -5.60 -39.54
N ASN A 215 -3.08 -4.26 -39.70
CA ASN A 215 -3.93 -3.66 -40.71
C ASN A 215 -3.26 -3.87 -42.07
N ILE A 216 -3.46 -5.05 -42.65
CA ILE A 216 -3.21 -5.36 -44.07
C ILE A 216 -4.18 -4.56 -44.95
N ASN A 217 -4.05 -3.24 -44.92
CA ASN A 217 -4.61 -2.34 -45.92
C ASN A 217 -3.54 -1.33 -46.35
N SER A 218 -2.31 -1.78 -46.58
CA SER A 218 -1.49 -1.16 -47.62
C SER A 218 -2.09 -1.54 -48.98
N ARG A 219 -3.24 -0.93 -49.31
CA ARG A 219 -3.75 -0.93 -50.67
C ARG A 219 -2.71 -0.22 -51.54
N SER A 220 -1.98 -1.01 -52.30
CA SER A 220 -1.30 -0.61 -53.51
C SER A 220 -2.27 0.14 -54.43
N ARG A 221 -2.02 1.43 -54.62
CA ARG A 221 -2.55 2.39 -55.63
C ARG A 221 -1.96 3.75 -55.22
N TRP A 222 -1.07 4.42 -55.94
CA TRP A 222 -0.84 4.54 -57.38
C TRP A 222 0.66 4.60 -57.68
#